data_AF-D5X861-F1
#
_entry.id   AF-D5X861-F1
#
_cell.length_a   1.000
_cell.length_b   1.000
_cell.length_c   1.000
_cell.angle_alpha   90.00
_cell.angle_beta   90.00
_cell.angle_gamma   90.00
#
_symmetry.space_group_name_H-M   'P 1'
#
loop_
_entity.id
_entity.type
_entity.pdbx_description
1 polymer ?
#
loop_
_entity_poly.entity_id
_entity_poly.type
_entity_poly.pdbx_seq_one_letter_code
_entity_poly.pdbx_strand_id
1 'polypeptide(L)'
;MVSAFFEQVKTCPVCEKKFTVTRVRSSACYVMKRESDFNTIYRDVNPVHYTVWVCPHCQYAAPDKNFSDELRPAELERLKKGLALLRTNEPDFSGERTPAVALRSFELAIRTAQIRQAGPGFKASLYLRAAWICRELGKEEQEKEMLKEALNHYKESFEKEVNLASRLSDVRLMYIIGELNRRLGYLDEAIQWFSRAVMNKDIKHEPELERMLRDQWDLAREERKKADSVPLKEQSKDSQFGDNLAEKPEEPSQPLASATPKPRHRNKVKMFASIYTDQVEWLKEMSNFCYNKTQVLLGKEAVLRAVLDAIIEANIQIEGSDTEEGLKEQILSVIKK
;
A
#
# COMPACT_ATOMS: atom_id res chain seq x y z
N MET A 1 9.04 2.79 40.01
CA MET A 1 9.24 3.14 38.59
C MET A 1 7.84 3.28 37.99
N VAL A 2 7.48 4.45 37.46
CA VAL A 2 6.14 4.62 36.84
C VAL A 2 6.10 3.79 35.57
N SER A 3 5.10 2.93 35.40
CA SER A 3 4.94 2.13 34.18
C SER A 3 4.88 3.05 32.96
N ALA A 4 5.62 2.68 31.90
CA ALA A 4 5.61 3.39 30.62
C ALA A 4 4.23 3.37 29.95
N PHE A 5 3.38 2.42 30.34
CA PHE A 5 2.07 2.19 29.78
C PHE A 5 0.96 2.53 30.76
N PHE A 6 -0.22 2.85 30.22
CA PHE A 6 -1.46 2.94 30.97
C PHE A 6 -2.62 2.47 30.10
N GLU A 7 -3.66 2.00 30.76
CA GLU A 7 -4.86 1.50 30.11
C GLU A 7 -5.96 2.56 30.07
N GLN A 8 -6.77 2.53 29.02
CA GLN A 8 -7.94 3.37 28.89
C GLN A 8 -9.09 2.55 28.30
N VAL A 9 -10.27 2.63 28.93
CA VAL A 9 -11.48 2.00 28.37
C VAL A 9 -12.04 2.88 27.26
N LYS A 10 -12.38 2.27 26.14
CA LYS A 10 -12.98 2.91 24.96
C LYS A 10 -14.21 2.15 24.50
N THR A 11 -15.18 2.90 23.98
CA THR A 11 -16.35 2.36 23.30
C THR A 11 -16.10 2.39 21.80
N CYS A 12 -16.29 1.27 21.11
CA CYS A 12 -16.16 1.22 19.65
C CYS A 12 -17.34 1.96 18.97
N PRO A 13 -17.11 2.90 18.05
CA PRO A 13 -18.19 3.61 17.37
C PRO A 13 -18.97 2.74 16.36
N VAL A 14 -18.45 1.56 16.01
CA VAL A 14 -19.09 0.67 15.02
C VAL A 14 -19.99 -0.38 15.68
N CYS A 15 -19.50 -1.02 16.74
CA CYS A 15 -20.22 -2.11 17.40
C CYS A 15 -20.61 -1.80 18.85
N GLU A 16 -20.33 -0.59 19.34
CA GLU A 16 -20.74 -0.06 20.66
C GLU A 16 -20.23 -0.84 21.88
N LYS A 17 -19.38 -1.85 21.67
CA LYS A 17 -18.75 -2.62 22.74
C LYS A 17 -17.60 -1.85 23.36
N LYS A 18 -17.48 -1.96 24.68
CA LYS A 18 -16.36 -1.42 25.45
C LYS A 18 -15.18 -2.39 25.41
N PHE A 19 -13.98 -1.85 25.27
CA PHE A 19 -12.74 -2.60 25.34
C PHE A 19 -11.62 -1.70 25.87
N THR A 20 -10.52 -2.32 26.31
CA THR A 20 -9.37 -1.61 26.85
C THR A 20 -8.33 -1.38 25.77
N VAL A 21 -7.76 -0.17 25.73
CA VAL A 21 -6.62 0.16 24.87
C VAL A 21 -5.42 0.52 25.73
N THR A 22 -4.24 0.15 25.25
CA THR A 22 -2.96 0.52 25.88
C THR A 22 -2.42 1.80 25.27
N ARG A 23 -2.00 2.72 26.13
CA ARG A 23 -1.41 4.01 25.75
C ARG A 23 -0.02 4.16 26.37
N VAL A 24 0.84 4.88 25.66
CA VAL A 24 2.19 5.20 26.11
C VAL A 24 2.19 6.57 26.79
N ARG A 25 2.86 6.67 27.93
CA ARG A 25 3.09 7.95 28.61
C ARG A 25 4.18 8.72 27.88
N SER A 26 3.97 10.01 27.68
CA SER A 26 4.96 10.89 27.05
C SER A 26 6.32 10.86 27.76
N SER A 27 6.33 10.70 29.09
CA SER A 27 7.54 10.59 29.91
C SER A 27 8.40 9.35 29.60
N ALA A 28 7.84 8.34 28.93
CA ALA A 28 8.55 7.13 28.52
C ALA A 28 9.07 7.19 27.07
N CYS A 29 8.69 8.23 26.31
CA CYS A 29 9.07 8.39 24.91
C CYS A 29 10.39 9.18 24.82
N TYR A 30 11.51 8.48 24.71
CA TYR A 30 12.82 9.12 24.50
C TYR A 30 13.18 9.16 23.01
N VAL A 31 13.22 10.35 22.43
CA VAL A 31 13.54 10.58 21.01
C VAL A 31 15.05 10.48 20.78
N MET A 32 15.45 9.63 19.83
CA MET A 32 16.85 9.46 19.42
C MET A 32 17.18 10.28 18.17
N LYS A 33 16.35 10.13 17.13
CA LYS A 33 16.57 10.77 15.83
C LYS A 33 15.23 10.99 15.14
N ARG A 34 15.14 12.06 14.35
CA ARG A 34 14.07 12.25 13.36
C ARG A 34 14.65 12.05 11.97
N GLU A 35 13.96 11.25 11.17
CA GLU A 35 14.32 10.97 9.78
C GLU A 35 13.67 12.00 8.83
N SER A 36 14.16 12.04 7.60
CA SER A 36 13.72 12.99 6.58
C SER A 36 12.25 12.82 6.18
N ASP A 37 11.67 11.62 6.30
CA ASP A 37 10.23 11.36 6.05
C ASP A 37 9.37 11.58 7.30
N PHE A 38 9.89 12.31 8.28
CA PHE A 38 9.29 12.60 9.59
C PHE A 38 9.15 11.41 10.55
N ASN A 39 9.65 10.23 10.20
CA ASN A 39 9.73 9.13 11.15
C ASN A 39 10.59 9.54 12.35
N THR A 40 10.13 9.24 13.57
CA THR A 40 10.90 9.50 14.79
C THR A 40 11.31 8.18 15.41
N ILE A 41 12.62 7.99 15.54
CA ILE A 41 13.21 6.81 16.16
C ILE A 41 13.30 7.06 17.67
N TYR A 42 12.78 6.13 18.45
CA TYR A 42 12.78 6.16 19.91
C TYR A 42 13.75 5.11 20.45
N ARG A 43 14.29 5.33 21.65
CA ARG A 43 15.25 4.40 22.27
C ARG A 43 14.58 3.12 22.77
N ASP A 44 13.53 3.29 23.58
CA ASP A 44 12.91 2.19 24.32
C ASP A 44 11.49 1.93 23.79
N VAL A 45 10.52 2.75 24.21
CA VAL A 45 9.12 2.58 23.77
C VAL A 45 8.84 3.46 22.56
N ASN A 46 8.41 2.84 21.47
CA ASN A 46 7.98 3.54 20.26
C ASN A 46 6.46 3.84 20.33
N PRO A 47 6.03 5.11 20.56
CA PRO A 47 4.61 5.47 20.59
C PRO A 47 3.89 5.26 19.25
N VAL A 48 4.60 5.15 18.12
CA VAL A 48 3.99 4.85 16.82
C VAL A 48 3.28 3.50 16.84
N HIS A 49 3.80 2.53 17.59
CA HIS A 49 3.20 1.19 17.74
C HIS A 49 1.79 1.21 18.36
N TYR A 50 1.46 2.29 19.07
CA TYR A 50 0.21 2.47 19.82
C TYR A 50 -0.71 3.51 19.21
N THR A 51 -0.31 4.09 18.07
CA THR A 51 -1.09 5.14 17.40
C THR A 51 -2.43 4.60 16.92
N VAL A 52 -2.50 3.34 16.47
CA VAL A 52 -3.77 2.72 16.04
C VAL A 52 -4.40 1.92 17.16
N TRP A 53 -5.67 2.19 17.43
CA TRP A 53 -6.51 1.37 18.28
C TRP A 53 -7.35 0.41 17.44
N VAL A 54 -7.47 -0.82 17.90
CA VAL A 54 -8.21 -1.88 17.21
C VAL A 54 -9.27 -2.43 18.14
N CYS A 55 -10.53 -2.42 17.72
CA CYS A 55 -11.62 -3.05 18.44
C CYS A 55 -11.50 -4.58 18.31
N PRO A 56 -11.37 -5.34 19.42
CA PRO A 56 -11.24 -6.81 19.35
C PRO A 56 -12.54 -7.49 18.89
N HIS A 57 -13.68 -6.80 18.95
CA HIS A 57 -14.98 -7.38 18.61
C HIS A 57 -15.33 -7.31 17.13
N CYS A 58 -15.06 -6.17 16.48
CA CYS A 58 -15.41 -5.93 15.08
C CYS A 58 -14.22 -5.55 14.19
N GLN A 59 -13.01 -5.48 14.74
CA GLN A 59 -11.77 -5.14 14.01
C GLN A 59 -11.78 -3.75 13.37
N TYR A 60 -12.69 -2.88 13.79
CA TYR A 60 -12.60 -1.46 13.50
C TYR A 60 -11.28 -0.93 14.05
N ALA A 61 -10.47 -0.35 13.18
CA ALA A 61 -9.16 0.16 13.53
C ALA A 61 -9.00 1.59 13.01
N ALA A 62 -8.52 2.48 13.87
CA ALA A 62 -8.28 3.87 13.52
C ALA A 62 -7.20 4.48 14.43
N PRO A 63 -6.52 5.55 13.98
CA PRO A 63 -5.65 6.33 14.85
C PRO A 63 -6.38 6.81 16.10
N ASP A 64 -5.68 6.86 17.22
CA ASP A 64 -6.17 7.27 18.55
C ASP A 64 -6.97 8.58 18.52
N LYS A 65 -6.46 9.57 17.77
CA LYS A 65 -7.10 10.87 17.59
C LYS A 65 -8.43 10.83 16.84
N ASN A 66 -8.61 9.83 15.97
CA ASN A 66 -9.77 9.70 15.09
C ASN A 66 -10.69 8.53 15.45
N PHE A 67 -10.31 7.72 16.45
CA PHE A 67 -11.01 6.48 16.75
C PHE A 67 -12.45 6.73 17.23
N SER A 68 -12.66 7.82 17.95
CA SER A 68 -13.96 8.20 18.51
C SER A 68 -14.67 9.28 17.70
N ASP A 69 -14.19 9.59 16.49
CA ASP A 69 -14.88 10.52 15.60
C ASP A 69 -16.28 10.00 15.26
N GLU A 70 -17.24 10.91 15.13
CA GLU A 70 -18.59 10.57 14.71
C GLU A 70 -18.58 10.01 13.28
N LEU A 71 -19.19 8.83 13.11
CA LEU A 71 -19.29 8.17 11.82
C LEU A 71 -20.62 8.56 11.18
N ARG A 72 -20.58 9.03 9.93
CA ARG A 72 -21.82 9.29 9.19
C ARG A 72 -22.61 7.98 9.02
N PRO A 73 -23.95 8.01 8.97
CA PRO A 73 -24.75 6.78 8.84
C PRO A 73 -24.32 5.88 7.68
N ALA A 74 -23.99 6.46 6.52
CA ALA A 74 -23.50 5.71 5.36
C ALA A 74 -22.09 5.09 5.55
N GLU A 75 -21.23 5.70 6.37
CA GLU A 75 -19.92 5.11 6.75
C GLU A 75 -20.13 3.95 7.71
N LEU A 76 -20.98 4.15 8.72
CA LEU A 76 -21.31 3.12 9.71
C LEU A 76 -21.88 1.87 9.05
N GLU A 77 -22.82 2.02 8.12
CA GLU A 77 -23.40 0.90 7.37
C GLU A 77 -22.36 0.13 6.56
N ARG A 78 -21.48 0.83 5.84
CA ARG A 78 -20.37 0.20 5.10
C ARG A 78 -19.41 -0.53 6.03
N LEU A 79 -19.07 0.08 7.17
CA LEU A 79 -18.18 -0.52 8.16
C LEU A 79 -18.79 -1.77 8.80
N LYS A 80 -20.05 -1.72 9.24
CA LYS A 80 -20.74 -2.88 9.82
C LYS A 80 -20.75 -4.08 8.87
N LYS A 81 -21.04 -3.85 7.59
CA LYS A 81 -21.05 -4.90 6.56
C LYS A 81 -19.64 -5.36 6.20
N GLY A 82 -18.75 -4.43 5.85
CA GLY A 82 -17.40 -4.73 5.37
C GLY A 82 -16.51 -5.41 6.41
N LEU A 83 -16.55 -4.94 7.67
CA LEU A 83 -15.75 -5.52 8.73
C LEU A 83 -16.22 -6.92 9.14
N ALA A 84 -17.54 -7.17 9.10
CA ALA A 84 -18.07 -8.51 9.37
C ALA A 84 -17.62 -9.52 8.31
N LEU A 85 -17.59 -9.12 7.03
CA LEU A 85 -17.18 -9.98 5.91
C LEU A 85 -15.67 -10.27 5.86
N LEU A 86 -14.85 -9.34 6.35
CA LEU A 86 -13.40 -9.40 6.29
C LEU A 86 -12.76 -9.79 7.62
N ARG A 87 -13.55 -10.36 8.54
CA ARG A 87 -13.10 -10.70 9.88
C ARG A 87 -12.07 -11.84 9.83
N THR A 88 -10.95 -11.63 10.50
CA THR A 88 -9.84 -12.59 10.57
C THR A 88 -9.45 -12.90 12.01
N ASN A 89 -8.61 -13.91 12.27
CA ASN A 89 -8.02 -14.07 13.60
C ASN A 89 -6.88 -13.05 13.73
N GLU A 90 -6.93 -12.25 14.79
CA GLU A 90 -5.99 -11.15 15.01
C GLU A 90 -5.20 -11.36 16.31
N PRO A 91 -3.96 -10.84 16.40
CA PRO A 91 -3.21 -10.85 17.65
C PRO A 91 -3.90 -9.98 18.70
N ASP A 92 -3.48 -10.14 19.96
CA ASP A 92 -3.85 -9.18 20.98
C ASP A 92 -3.14 -7.84 20.72
N PHE A 93 -3.92 -6.76 20.76
CA PHE A 93 -3.43 -5.39 20.60
C PHE A 93 -3.34 -4.65 21.95
N SER A 94 -3.63 -5.34 23.05
CA SER A 94 -3.41 -4.86 24.42
C SER A 94 -1.96 -5.10 24.87
N GLY A 95 -1.51 -4.36 25.88
CA GLY A 95 -0.19 -4.50 26.48
C GLY A 95 0.95 -4.04 25.57
N GLU A 96 2.14 -4.63 25.77
CA GLU A 96 3.33 -4.31 24.99
C GLU A 96 3.25 -4.85 23.56
N ARG A 97 3.53 -4.00 22.57
CA ARG A 97 3.40 -4.33 21.15
C ARG A 97 4.77 -4.52 20.52
N THR A 98 4.91 -5.61 19.76
CA THR A 98 6.02 -5.78 18.84
C THR A 98 5.77 -4.98 17.55
N PRO A 99 6.81 -4.69 16.75
CA PRO A 99 6.63 -4.02 15.45
C PRO A 99 5.70 -4.82 14.52
N ALA A 100 5.67 -6.15 14.60
CA ALA A 100 4.75 -6.97 13.82
C ALA A 100 3.28 -6.73 14.20
N VAL A 101 2.98 -6.62 15.51
CA VAL A 101 1.63 -6.30 16.00
C VAL A 101 1.25 -4.86 15.62
N ALA A 102 2.21 -3.93 15.71
CA ALA A 102 2.03 -2.55 15.27
C ALA A 102 1.67 -2.47 13.78
N LEU A 103 2.45 -3.15 12.91
CA LEU A 103 2.18 -3.20 11.47
C LEU A 103 0.78 -3.74 11.21
N ARG A 104 0.41 -4.83 11.89
CA ARG A 104 -0.93 -5.41 11.73
C ARG A 104 -2.04 -4.43 12.11
N SER A 105 -1.86 -3.63 13.15
CA SER A 105 -2.82 -2.58 13.50
C SER A 105 -2.98 -1.54 12.39
N PHE A 106 -1.89 -1.12 11.75
CA PHE A 106 -1.94 -0.20 10.61
C PHE A 106 -2.64 -0.82 9.38
N GLU A 107 -2.40 -2.10 9.08
CA GLU A 107 -3.10 -2.82 8.00
C GLU A 107 -4.62 -2.84 8.22
N LEU A 108 -5.07 -3.07 9.46
CA LEU A 108 -6.49 -3.01 9.82
C LEU A 108 -7.05 -1.58 9.70
N ALA A 109 -6.25 -0.56 10.05
CA ALA A 109 -6.66 0.84 9.89
C ALA A 109 -6.77 1.24 8.41
N ILE A 110 -5.85 0.78 7.56
CA ILE A 110 -5.91 0.98 6.11
C ILE A 110 -7.17 0.31 5.54
N ARG A 111 -7.45 -0.94 5.92
CA ARG A 111 -8.69 -1.64 5.54
C ARG A 111 -9.93 -0.86 5.97
N THR A 112 -9.96 -0.38 7.21
CA THR A 112 -11.05 0.44 7.73
C THR A 112 -11.23 1.73 6.92
N ALA A 113 -10.13 2.41 6.61
CA ALA A 113 -10.12 3.63 5.80
C ALA A 113 -10.61 3.39 4.37
N GLN A 114 -10.31 2.22 3.78
CA GLN A 114 -10.80 1.82 2.46
C GLN A 114 -12.31 1.56 2.48
N ILE A 115 -12.81 0.75 3.43
CA ILE A 115 -14.25 0.42 3.56
C ILE A 115 -15.10 1.68 3.72
N ARG A 116 -14.66 2.62 4.58
CA ARG A 116 -15.38 3.88 4.80
C ARG A 116 -15.16 4.93 3.69
N GLN A 117 -14.27 4.64 2.72
CA GLN A 117 -13.81 5.56 1.69
C GLN A 117 -13.30 6.89 2.27
N ALA A 118 -12.35 6.80 3.20
CA ALA A 118 -11.68 7.96 3.77
C ALA A 118 -10.95 8.79 2.69
N GLY A 119 -10.73 10.07 2.98
CA GLY A 119 -10.00 10.97 2.11
C GLY A 119 -8.54 10.52 1.86
N PRO A 120 -7.95 10.91 0.73
CA PRO A 120 -6.62 10.44 0.32
C PRO A 120 -5.52 10.83 1.30
N GLY A 121 -5.47 12.07 1.80
CA GLY A 121 -4.47 12.47 2.80
C GLY A 121 -4.50 11.61 4.08
N PHE A 122 -5.69 11.21 4.54
CA PHE A 122 -5.83 10.30 5.68
C PHE A 122 -5.21 8.92 5.38
N LYS A 123 -5.56 8.33 4.22
CA LYS A 123 -4.99 7.04 3.77
C LYS A 123 -3.47 7.12 3.61
N ALA A 124 -2.96 8.16 2.98
CA ALA A 124 -1.53 8.39 2.79
C ALA A 124 -0.78 8.37 4.11
N SER A 125 -1.33 9.02 5.14
CA SER A 125 -0.73 9.07 6.47
C SER A 125 -0.70 7.72 7.20
N LEU A 126 -1.61 6.80 6.86
CA LEU A 126 -1.61 5.43 7.40
C LEU A 126 -0.54 4.58 6.71
N TYR A 127 -0.48 4.66 5.37
CA TYR A 127 0.53 3.97 4.57
C TYR A 127 1.96 4.41 4.93
N LEU A 128 2.18 5.71 5.11
CA LEU A 128 3.49 6.24 5.51
C LEU A 128 3.94 5.66 6.86
N ARG A 129 3.04 5.63 7.86
CA ARG A 129 3.36 5.05 9.17
C ARG A 129 3.56 3.55 9.10
N ALA A 130 2.78 2.83 8.29
CA ALA A 130 2.99 1.41 8.05
C ALA A 130 4.38 1.15 7.44
N ALA A 131 4.82 2.00 6.51
CA ALA A 131 6.16 1.93 5.92
C ALA A 131 7.27 2.09 6.97
N TRP A 132 7.10 3.01 7.94
CA TRP A 132 8.06 3.15 9.05
C TRP A 132 8.19 1.87 9.88
N ILE A 133 7.08 1.16 10.11
CA ILE A 133 7.11 -0.12 10.81
C ILE A 133 7.74 -1.23 9.95
N CYS A 134 7.50 -1.25 8.63
CA CYS A 134 8.19 -2.15 7.71
C CYS A 134 9.71 -1.95 7.74
N ARG A 135 10.17 -0.69 7.81
CA ARG A 135 11.59 -0.34 7.97
C ARG A 135 12.18 -0.90 9.26
N GLU A 136 11.47 -0.74 10.37
CA GLU A 136 11.88 -1.29 11.67
C GLU A 136 11.98 -2.83 11.64
N LEU A 137 11.12 -3.49 10.86
CA LEU A 137 11.13 -4.93 10.63
C LEU A 137 12.17 -5.41 9.59
N GLY A 138 12.91 -4.51 8.94
CA GLY A 138 13.84 -4.84 7.85
C GLY A 138 13.17 -5.36 6.58
N LYS A 139 11.89 -5.06 6.37
CA LYS A 139 11.10 -5.53 5.22
C LYS A 139 11.11 -4.50 4.08
N GLU A 140 12.25 -4.35 3.43
CA GLU A 140 12.49 -3.28 2.44
C GLU A 140 11.47 -3.28 1.28
N GLU A 141 11.12 -4.43 0.73
CA GLU A 141 10.16 -4.50 -0.39
C GLU A 141 8.74 -4.09 0.05
N GLN A 142 8.33 -4.48 1.27
CA GLN A 142 7.03 -4.04 1.81
C GLN A 142 7.04 -2.56 2.18
N GLU A 143 8.17 -2.04 2.66
CA GLU A 143 8.34 -0.60 2.86
C GLU A 143 8.13 0.15 1.56
N LYS A 144 8.81 -0.25 0.47
CA LYS A 144 8.66 0.39 -0.85
C LYS A 144 7.22 0.34 -1.37
N GLU A 145 6.53 -0.80 -1.22
CA GLU A 145 5.11 -0.92 -1.57
C GLU A 145 4.26 0.11 -0.79
N MET A 146 4.46 0.21 0.54
CA MET A 146 3.71 1.15 1.38
C MET A 146 4.05 2.62 1.09
N LEU A 147 5.31 2.95 0.82
CA LEU A 147 5.74 4.30 0.44
C LEU A 147 5.14 4.72 -0.90
N LYS A 148 5.03 3.79 -1.86
CA LYS A 148 4.40 4.05 -3.16
C LYS A 148 2.92 4.37 -3.01
N GLU A 149 2.19 3.61 -2.20
CA GLU A 149 0.78 3.90 -1.89
C GLU A 149 0.60 5.23 -1.15
N ALA A 150 1.48 5.52 -0.18
CA ALA A 150 1.49 6.82 0.50
C ALA A 150 1.71 7.97 -0.48
N LEU A 151 2.68 7.84 -1.39
CA LEU A 151 2.99 8.83 -2.41
C LEU A 151 1.79 9.10 -3.33
N ASN A 152 1.16 8.03 -3.83
CA ASN A 152 0.00 8.15 -4.73
C ASN A 152 -1.14 8.90 -4.06
N HIS A 153 -1.48 8.54 -2.83
CA HIS A 153 -2.55 9.22 -2.10
C HIS A 153 -2.17 10.65 -1.67
N TYR A 154 -0.91 10.94 -1.37
CA TYR A 154 -0.49 12.32 -1.11
C TYR A 154 -0.60 13.20 -2.35
N LYS A 155 -0.21 12.69 -3.54
CA LYS A 155 -0.40 13.38 -4.82
C LYS A 155 -1.90 13.65 -5.08
N GLU A 156 -2.75 12.63 -4.88
CA GLU A 156 -4.21 12.77 -5.02
C GLU A 156 -4.79 13.81 -4.04
N SER A 157 -4.31 13.83 -2.78
CA SER A 157 -4.73 14.84 -1.79
C SER A 157 -4.33 16.24 -2.22
N PHE A 158 -3.08 16.39 -2.68
CA PHE A 158 -2.55 17.65 -3.16
C PHE A 158 -3.37 18.21 -4.33
N GLU A 159 -3.69 17.38 -5.32
CA GLU A 159 -4.51 17.77 -6.47
C GLU A 159 -5.92 18.20 -6.06
N LYS A 160 -6.56 17.46 -5.15
CA LYS A 160 -7.91 17.81 -4.64
C LYS A 160 -7.91 19.11 -3.85
N GLU A 161 -6.92 19.34 -2.99
CA GLU A 161 -6.81 20.57 -2.21
C GLU A 161 -6.58 21.80 -3.10
N VAL A 162 -5.74 21.67 -4.14
CA VAL A 162 -5.53 22.72 -5.15
C VAL A 162 -6.84 23.04 -5.90
N ASN A 163 -7.61 22.02 -6.27
CA ASN A 163 -8.88 22.19 -7.00
C ASN A 163 -9.99 22.86 -6.17
N LEU A 164 -9.94 22.75 -4.83
CA LEU A 164 -10.92 23.37 -3.92
C LEU A 164 -10.71 24.90 -3.72
N ALA A 165 -9.87 25.54 -4.55
CA ALA A 165 -9.55 26.98 -4.50
C ALA A 165 -8.94 27.47 -3.16
N SER A 166 -8.55 26.54 -2.27
CA SER A 166 -7.66 26.81 -1.15
C SER A 166 -6.26 27.06 -1.72
N ARG A 167 -5.89 28.33 -1.88
CA ARG A 167 -4.59 28.78 -2.44
C ARG A 167 -3.35 28.41 -1.59
N LEU A 168 -3.49 27.54 -0.60
CA LEU A 168 -2.43 27.14 0.31
C LEU A 168 -2.31 25.62 0.26
N SER A 169 -1.69 25.12 -0.80
CA SER A 169 -1.21 23.74 -0.78
C SER A 169 -0.07 23.66 0.25
N ASP A 170 -0.26 22.85 1.29
CA ASP A 170 0.65 22.73 2.43
C ASP A 170 2.10 22.43 1.97
N VAL A 171 3.05 23.29 2.35
CA VAL A 171 4.47 23.12 2.01
C VAL A 171 5.01 21.81 2.56
N ARG A 172 4.48 21.35 3.70
CA ARG A 172 4.81 20.07 4.29
C ARG A 172 4.34 18.91 3.43
N LEU A 173 3.19 19.05 2.77
CA LEU A 173 2.69 18.06 1.80
C LEU A 173 3.60 18.01 0.56
N MET A 174 4.04 19.16 0.04
CA MET A 174 5.02 19.18 -1.05
C MET A 174 6.34 18.51 -0.67
N TYR A 175 6.86 18.83 0.53
CA TYR A 175 8.09 18.25 1.04
C TYR A 175 7.98 16.73 1.16
N ILE A 176 6.91 16.21 1.78
CA ILE A 176 6.79 14.76 1.96
C ILE A 176 6.61 14.04 0.61
N ILE A 177 5.90 14.63 -0.34
CA ILE A 177 5.82 14.08 -1.72
C ILE A 177 7.22 14.02 -2.34
N GLY A 178 8.02 15.09 -2.23
CA GLY A 178 9.40 15.11 -2.73
C GLY A 178 10.28 14.05 -2.07
N GLU A 179 10.22 13.94 -0.75
CA GLU A 179 11.03 12.97 0.01
C GLU A 179 10.64 11.51 -0.29
N LEU A 180 9.34 11.24 -0.48
CA LEU A 180 8.88 9.91 -0.89
C LEU A 180 9.33 9.55 -2.30
N ASN A 181 9.27 10.49 -3.26
CA ASN A 181 9.83 10.26 -4.59
C ASN A 181 11.34 9.94 -4.51
N ARG A 182 12.11 10.69 -3.70
CA ARG A 182 13.55 10.48 -3.52
C ARG A 182 13.85 9.09 -2.97
N ARG A 183 13.16 8.69 -1.89
CA ARG A 183 13.31 7.36 -1.27
C ARG A 183 12.94 6.21 -2.20
N LEU A 184 12.03 6.43 -3.14
CA LEU A 184 11.64 5.46 -4.16
C LEU A 184 12.55 5.49 -5.41
N GLY A 185 13.54 6.39 -5.46
CA GLY A 185 14.46 6.54 -6.58
C GLY A 185 13.94 7.42 -7.73
N TYR A 186 12.76 8.02 -7.59
CA TYR A 186 12.19 8.98 -8.56
C TYR A 186 12.82 10.36 -8.37
N LEU A 187 14.12 10.47 -8.68
CA LEU A 187 14.95 11.64 -8.33
C LEU A 187 14.54 12.91 -9.08
N ASP A 188 14.15 12.80 -10.36
CA ASP A 188 13.73 13.95 -11.17
C ASP A 188 12.45 14.58 -10.60
N GLU A 189 11.47 13.75 -10.27
CA GLU A 189 10.23 14.17 -9.62
C GLU A 189 10.51 14.76 -8.23
N ALA A 190 11.40 14.14 -7.45
CA ALA A 190 11.77 14.65 -6.13
C ALA A 190 12.33 16.08 -6.20
N ILE A 191 13.26 16.33 -7.12
CA ILE A 191 13.88 17.66 -7.34
C ILE A 191 12.82 18.69 -7.74
N GLN A 192 11.87 18.34 -8.60
CA GLN A 192 10.78 19.22 -9.00
C GLN A 192 9.87 19.59 -7.82
N TRP A 193 9.48 18.61 -7.01
CA TRP A 193 8.65 18.84 -5.82
C TRP A 193 9.36 19.70 -4.77
N PHE A 194 10.65 19.45 -4.53
CA PHE A 194 11.45 20.28 -3.62
C PHE A 194 11.62 21.71 -4.11
N SER A 195 11.88 21.90 -5.42
CA SER A 195 11.94 23.23 -6.03
C SER A 195 10.64 24.01 -5.81
N ARG A 196 9.50 23.35 -6.05
CA ARG A 196 8.17 23.93 -5.83
C ARG A 196 7.93 24.30 -4.36
N ALA A 197 8.36 23.45 -3.42
CA ALA A 197 8.24 23.70 -1.99
C ALA A 197 9.08 24.90 -1.53
N VAL A 198 10.32 25.05 -2.02
CA VAL A 198 11.20 26.17 -1.65
C VAL A 198 10.67 27.50 -2.17
N MET A 199 10.00 27.49 -3.33
CA MET A 199 9.38 28.69 -3.91
C MET A 199 8.09 29.12 -3.21
N ASN A 200 7.48 28.24 -2.40
CA ASN A 200 6.26 28.58 -1.66
C ASN A 200 6.59 29.55 -0.52
N LYS A 201 5.87 30.67 -0.44
CA LYS A 201 6.11 31.73 0.56
C LYS A 201 5.89 31.24 1.99
N ASP A 202 5.02 30.25 2.19
CA ASP A 202 4.66 29.73 3.51
C ASP A 202 5.82 28.99 4.18
N ILE A 203 6.85 28.56 3.41
CA ILE A 203 8.03 27.89 3.97
C ILE A 203 8.75 28.74 5.03
N LYS A 204 8.66 30.07 4.92
CA LYS A 204 9.27 31.02 5.86
C LYS A 204 8.65 30.95 7.25
N HIS A 205 7.44 30.41 7.37
CA HIS A 205 6.77 30.20 8.66
C HIS A 205 7.18 28.89 9.33
N GLU A 206 7.94 28.02 8.64
CA GLU A 206 8.43 26.74 9.15
C GLU A 206 9.96 26.57 8.94
N PRO A 207 10.81 27.28 9.71
CA PRO A 207 12.27 27.28 9.48
C PRO A 207 12.94 25.90 9.56
N GLU A 208 12.45 25.02 10.43
CA GLU A 208 12.96 23.63 10.51
C GLU A 208 12.66 22.84 9.24
N LEU A 209 11.45 23.00 8.70
CA LEU A 209 11.04 22.38 7.45
C LEU A 209 11.85 22.96 6.27
N GLU A 210 12.12 24.27 6.27
CA GLU A 210 12.97 24.90 5.25
C GLU A 210 14.36 24.29 5.21
N ARG A 211 14.98 24.11 6.39
CA ARG A 211 16.29 23.47 6.49
C ARG A 211 16.24 22.03 5.96
N MET A 212 15.30 21.22 6.45
CA MET A 212 15.14 19.84 5.98
C MET A 212 14.92 19.76 4.47
N LEU A 213 14.09 20.64 3.93
CA LEU A 213 13.79 20.75 2.51
C LEU A 213 15.04 21.05 1.68
N ARG A 214 15.86 22.02 2.08
CA ARG A 214 17.11 22.34 1.39
C ARG A 214 18.09 21.18 1.44
N ASP A 215 18.27 20.58 2.62
CA ASP A 215 19.14 19.41 2.79
C ASP A 215 18.72 18.25 1.89
N GLN A 216 17.43 17.89 1.85
CA GLN A 216 16.94 16.81 0.99
C GLN A 216 16.98 17.15 -0.50
N TRP A 217 16.84 18.43 -0.87
CA TRP A 217 16.92 18.87 -2.25
C TRP A 217 18.34 18.74 -2.80
N ASP A 218 19.34 19.15 -2.02
CA ASP A 218 20.75 19.03 -2.39
C ASP A 218 21.16 17.54 -2.47
N LEU A 219 20.73 16.72 -1.49
CA LEU A 219 20.93 15.27 -1.54
C LEU A 219 20.32 14.63 -2.80
N ALA A 220 19.08 14.98 -3.17
CA ALA A 220 18.44 14.45 -4.37
C ALA A 220 19.22 14.82 -5.65
N ARG A 221 19.77 16.05 -5.72
CA ARG A 221 20.62 16.48 -6.85
C ARG A 221 21.95 15.76 -6.89
N GLU A 222 22.57 15.50 -5.74
CA GLU A 222 23.80 14.71 -5.67
C GLU A 222 23.56 13.26 -6.07
N GLU A 223 22.48 12.64 -5.58
CA GLU A 223 22.06 11.30 -5.97
C GLU A 223 21.80 11.22 -7.49
N ARG A 224 21.16 12.25 -8.06
CA ARG A 224 20.90 12.33 -9.51
C ARG A 224 22.18 12.43 -10.33
N LYS A 225 23.11 13.32 -9.93
CA LYS A 225 24.43 13.47 -10.56
C LYS A 225 25.25 12.19 -10.47
N LYS A 226 25.21 11.50 -9.32
CA LYS A 226 25.87 10.21 -9.14
C LYS A 226 25.31 9.18 -10.11
N ALA A 227 23.98 9.10 -10.24
CA ALA A 227 23.32 8.21 -11.20
C ALA A 227 23.72 8.52 -12.66
N ASP A 228 23.90 9.80 -13.03
CA ASP A 228 24.37 10.21 -14.36
C ASP A 228 25.86 9.94 -14.60
N SER A 229 26.68 10.00 -13.54
CA SER A 229 28.15 9.82 -13.62
C SER A 229 28.59 8.36 -13.71
N VAL A 230 27.70 7.40 -13.46
CA VAL A 230 27.96 5.98 -13.69
C VAL A 230 27.86 5.73 -15.20
N PRO A 231 28.97 5.39 -15.91
CA PRO A 231 28.92 5.12 -17.34
C PRO A 231 27.97 3.96 -17.64
N LEU A 232 27.17 4.11 -18.70
CA LEU A 232 26.37 3.06 -19.35
C LEU A 232 27.28 1.93 -19.89
N LYS A 233 27.82 1.10 -19.00
CA LYS A 233 28.47 -0.17 -19.30
C LYS A 233 28.11 -1.21 -18.23
N GLU A 234 26.82 -1.29 -17.90
CA GLU A 234 26.19 -2.53 -17.40
C GLU A 234 24.66 -2.46 -17.36
N GLN A 235 24.06 -1.64 -18.24
CA GLN A 235 22.63 -1.67 -18.50
C GLN A 235 22.37 -1.49 -20.00
N SER A 236 22.45 -2.61 -20.73
CA SER A 236 21.62 -2.94 -21.90
C SER A 236 22.21 -4.12 -22.68
N LYS A 237 21.96 -5.33 -22.18
CA LYS A 237 21.56 -6.45 -23.04
C LYS A 237 20.48 -7.23 -22.30
N ASP A 238 19.24 -6.80 -22.50
CA ASP A 238 18.12 -7.69 -22.80
C ASP A 238 16.90 -6.86 -23.20
N SER A 239 16.87 -6.49 -24.48
CA SER A 239 15.66 -6.14 -25.20
C SER A 239 15.80 -6.52 -26.69
N GLN A 240 15.33 -7.75 -26.96
CA GLN A 240 14.67 -8.30 -28.17
C GLN A 240 15.49 -8.86 -29.38
N PHE A 241 15.33 -10.19 -29.56
CA PHE A 241 15.15 -11.06 -30.76
C PHE A 241 15.84 -10.72 -32.11
N GLY A 242 16.46 -11.63 -32.89
CA GLY A 242 16.54 -13.10 -32.90
C GLY A 242 17.43 -13.66 -34.05
N ASP A 243 17.49 -15.00 -34.15
CA ASP A 243 17.95 -15.90 -35.24
C ASP A 243 19.45 -16.09 -35.61
N ASN A 244 20.05 -17.23 -35.21
CA ASN A 244 20.24 -18.43 -36.08
C ASN A 244 21.13 -19.54 -35.46
N LEU A 245 20.52 -20.74 -35.38
CA LEU A 245 20.94 -22.11 -35.72
C LEU A 245 22.36 -22.71 -35.56
N ALA A 246 22.30 -24.02 -35.20
CA ALA A 246 23.26 -25.14 -35.26
C ALA A 246 24.20 -25.33 -34.02
N GLU A 247 24.38 -26.50 -33.41
CA GLU A 247 24.04 -27.90 -33.72
C GLU A 247 24.08 -28.78 -32.44
N LYS A 248 23.33 -29.89 -32.43
CA LYS A 248 23.22 -30.93 -31.37
C LYS A 248 24.37 -31.98 -31.49
N PRO A 249 24.69 -32.77 -30.44
CA PRO A 249 24.18 -34.17 -30.34
C PRO A 249 23.77 -34.58 -28.90
N GLU A 250 22.56 -35.07 -28.63
CA GLU A 250 22.05 -36.48 -28.69
C GLU A 250 22.40 -37.38 -27.48
N GLU A 251 21.45 -37.42 -26.52
CA GLU A 251 20.69 -38.57 -25.89
C GLU A 251 21.30 -39.99 -25.81
N PRO A 252 20.93 -40.86 -24.82
CA PRO A 252 19.53 -41.28 -24.49
C PRO A 252 19.22 -41.44 -22.97
N SER A 253 18.09 -40.98 -22.41
CA SER A 253 16.66 -41.34 -22.56
C SER A 253 16.16 -42.42 -21.57
N GLN A 254 15.06 -42.09 -20.86
CA GLN A 254 13.88 -42.92 -20.49
C GLN A 254 13.21 -42.45 -19.16
N PRO A 255 11.89 -42.65 -18.93
CA PRO A 255 10.79 -42.00 -19.64
C PRO A 255 9.66 -41.43 -18.72
N LEU A 256 9.04 -40.37 -19.24
CA LEU A 256 7.64 -39.88 -19.13
C LEU A 256 6.75 -40.27 -17.93
N ALA A 257 6.49 -39.28 -17.07
CA ALA A 257 5.14 -38.97 -16.57
C ALA A 257 4.82 -37.49 -16.85
N SER A 258 3.63 -37.23 -17.38
CA SER A 258 3.12 -36.00 -17.99
C SER A 258 3.54 -34.68 -17.31
N ALA A 259 4.38 -33.89 -17.97
CA ALA A 259 4.74 -32.55 -17.55
C ALA A 259 3.62 -31.56 -17.91
N THR A 260 3.01 -30.98 -16.89
CA THR A 260 2.27 -29.72 -17.00
C THR A 260 3.19 -28.65 -17.62
N PRO A 261 2.67 -27.76 -18.48
CA PRO A 261 3.49 -26.71 -19.08
C PRO A 261 4.17 -25.90 -17.97
N LYS A 262 5.52 -25.86 -17.99
CA LYS A 262 6.31 -25.13 -17.00
C LYS A 262 5.86 -23.66 -16.99
N PRO A 263 5.45 -23.10 -15.83
CA PRO A 263 4.94 -21.73 -15.79
C PRO A 263 6.06 -20.77 -16.18
N ARG A 264 5.81 -19.94 -17.19
CA ARG A 264 6.68 -18.81 -17.54
C ARG A 264 6.88 -17.97 -16.28
N HIS A 265 8.14 -17.66 -15.94
CA HIS A 265 8.46 -16.80 -14.80
C HIS A 265 7.97 -15.37 -15.11
N ARG A 266 6.74 -15.05 -14.70
CA ARG A 266 6.16 -13.72 -14.83
C ARG A 266 6.28 -13.01 -13.49
N ASN A 267 6.79 -11.77 -13.52
CA ASN A 267 6.83 -10.92 -12.33
C ASN A 267 5.39 -10.61 -11.89
N LYS A 268 5.04 -10.95 -10.66
CA LYS A 268 3.72 -10.65 -10.10
C LYS A 268 3.69 -9.17 -9.72
N VAL A 269 2.83 -8.40 -10.37
CA VAL A 269 2.52 -7.02 -9.98
C VAL A 269 1.16 -7.04 -9.28
N LYS A 270 1.07 -6.45 -8.09
CA LYS A 270 -0.22 -6.28 -7.40
C LYS A 270 -0.94 -5.07 -7.99
N MET A 271 -2.14 -5.30 -8.48
CA MET A 271 -3.04 -4.27 -9.02
C MET A 271 -4.38 -4.39 -8.29
N PHE A 272 -4.89 -3.29 -7.76
CA PHE A 272 -6.20 -3.26 -7.10
C PHE A 272 -7.27 -2.87 -8.13
N ALA A 273 -8.18 -3.79 -8.41
CA ALA A 273 -9.33 -3.55 -9.28
C ALA A 273 -10.60 -3.35 -8.44
N SER A 274 -11.37 -2.30 -8.72
CA SER A 274 -12.73 -2.16 -8.21
C SER A 274 -13.64 -3.07 -9.03
N ILE A 275 -14.11 -4.16 -8.42
CA ILE A 275 -15.02 -5.14 -9.04
C ILE A 275 -16.39 -5.09 -8.36
N TYR A 276 -17.44 -5.39 -9.13
CA TYR A 276 -18.81 -5.40 -8.65
C TYR A 276 -19.08 -6.56 -7.67
N THR A 277 -20.14 -6.43 -6.87
CA THR A 277 -20.48 -7.40 -5.80
C THR A 277 -20.72 -8.81 -6.35
N ASP A 278 -21.42 -8.92 -7.48
CA ASP A 278 -21.69 -10.16 -8.19
C ASP A 278 -20.41 -10.82 -8.73
N GLN A 279 -19.44 -10.03 -9.20
CA GLN A 279 -18.13 -10.54 -9.64
C GLN A 279 -17.34 -11.15 -8.47
N VAL A 280 -17.42 -10.54 -7.27
CA VAL A 280 -16.79 -11.09 -6.05
C VAL A 280 -17.45 -12.38 -5.60
N GLU A 281 -18.78 -12.48 -5.70
CA GLU A 281 -19.54 -13.68 -5.39
C GLU A 281 -19.19 -14.82 -6.35
N TRP A 282 -19.17 -14.54 -7.65
CA TRP A 282 -18.75 -15.51 -8.67
C TRP A 282 -17.32 -16.05 -8.43
N LEU A 283 -16.37 -15.17 -8.07
CA LEU A 283 -15.00 -15.60 -7.73
C LEU A 283 -14.95 -16.51 -6.49
N LYS A 284 -15.82 -16.29 -5.50
CA LYS A 284 -15.95 -17.18 -4.33
C LYS A 284 -16.52 -18.53 -4.74
N GLU A 285 -17.57 -18.54 -5.54
CA GLU A 285 -18.20 -19.78 -6.04
C GLU A 285 -17.20 -20.63 -6.82
N MET A 286 -16.44 -20.01 -7.73
CA MET A 286 -15.44 -20.72 -8.53
C MET A 286 -14.29 -21.27 -7.66
N SER A 287 -13.82 -20.49 -6.69
CA SER A 287 -12.81 -20.92 -5.71
C SER A 287 -13.29 -22.14 -4.91
N ASN A 288 -14.54 -22.11 -4.42
CA ASN A 288 -15.16 -23.21 -3.69
C ASN A 288 -15.38 -24.44 -4.57
N PHE A 289 -15.80 -24.25 -5.83
CA PHE A 289 -15.99 -25.34 -6.78
C PHE A 289 -14.69 -26.09 -7.06
N CYS A 290 -13.58 -25.36 -7.27
CA CYS A 290 -12.27 -25.96 -7.41
C CYS A 290 -11.88 -26.75 -6.16
N TYR A 291 -12.05 -26.17 -4.97
CA TYR A 291 -11.74 -26.83 -3.70
C TYR A 291 -12.54 -28.13 -3.50
N ASN A 292 -13.84 -28.12 -3.77
CA ASN A 292 -14.69 -29.29 -3.59
C ASN A 292 -14.26 -30.47 -4.48
N LYS A 293 -13.70 -30.20 -5.66
CA LYS A 293 -13.26 -31.22 -6.60
C LYS A 293 -11.82 -31.70 -6.37
N THR A 294 -10.90 -30.81 -6.00
CA THR A 294 -9.47 -31.12 -5.95
C THR A 294 -8.87 -31.12 -4.54
N GLN A 295 -9.64 -30.71 -3.52
CA GLN A 295 -9.18 -30.47 -2.15
C GLN A 295 -8.02 -29.45 -2.03
N VAL A 296 -7.77 -28.67 -3.08
CA VAL A 296 -6.75 -27.61 -3.10
C VAL A 296 -7.45 -26.26 -3.17
N LEU A 297 -7.16 -25.40 -2.19
CA LEU A 297 -7.75 -24.06 -2.13
C LEU A 297 -7.11 -23.14 -3.16
N LEU A 298 -7.87 -22.83 -4.21
CA LEU A 298 -7.46 -21.84 -5.20
C LEU A 298 -7.96 -20.46 -4.77
N GLY A 299 -7.06 -19.58 -4.31
CA GLY A 299 -7.43 -18.23 -3.89
C GLY A 299 -8.07 -17.41 -5.01
N LYS A 300 -8.91 -16.42 -4.65
CA LYS A 300 -9.64 -15.57 -5.63
C LYS A 300 -8.73 -14.91 -6.66
N GLU A 301 -7.55 -14.45 -6.24
CA GLU A 301 -6.54 -13.89 -7.13
C GLU A 301 -5.97 -14.92 -8.11
N ALA A 302 -5.91 -16.19 -7.73
CA ALA A 302 -5.48 -17.26 -8.63
C ALA A 302 -6.57 -17.59 -9.66
N VAL A 303 -7.84 -17.58 -9.26
CA VAL A 303 -8.99 -17.70 -10.18
C VAL A 303 -8.98 -16.53 -11.18
N LEU A 304 -8.85 -15.29 -10.70
CA LEU A 304 -8.82 -14.11 -11.55
C LEU A 304 -7.64 -14.15 -12.53
N ARG A 305 -6.44 -14.50 -12.06
CA ARG A 305 -5.26 -14.66 -12.92
C ARG A 305 -5.47 -15.74 -13.98
N ALA A 306 -6.07 -16.88 -13.64
CA ALA A 306 -6.34 -17.94 -14.59
C ALA A 306 -7.32 -17.51 -15.70
N VAL A 307 -8.35 -16.72 -15.34
CA VAL A 307 -9.29 -16.15 -16.32
C VAL A 307 -8.57 -15.15 -17.25
N LEU A 308 -7.78 -14.25 -16.69
CA LEU A 308 -7.02 -13.28 -17.48
C LEU A 308 -5.99 -13.96 -18.39
N ASP A 309 -5.30 -14.99 -17.89
CA ASP A 309 -4.35 -15.78 -18.68
C ASP A 309 -5.06 -16.48 -19.84
N ALA A 310 -6.24 -17.08 -19.62
CA ALA A 310 -7.03 -17.69 -20.69
C ALA A 310 -7.46 -16.68 -21.75
N ILE A 311 -7.87 -15.47 -21.35
CA ILE A 311 -8.23 -14.39 -22.28
C ILE A 311 -7.02 -13.93 -23.11
N ILE A 312 -5.85 -13.79 -22.47
CA ILE A 312 -4.60 -13.41 -23.15
C ILE A 312 -4.18 -14.50 -24.15
N GLU A 313 -4.26 -15.77 -23.76
CA GLU A 313 -3.92 -16.91 -24.63
C GLU A 313 -4.89 -17.05 -25.80
N ALA A 314 -6.16 -16.68 -25.63
CA ALA A 314 -7.16 -16.67 -26.70
C ALA A 314 -6.91 -15.59 -27.77
N ASN A 315 -5.95 -14.66 -27.56
CA ASN A 315 -5.55 -13.61 -28.51
C ASN A 315 -6.73 -12.84 -29.13
N ILE A 316 -7.69 -12.44 -28.27
CA ILE A 316 -8.93 -11.76 -28.65
C ILE A 316 -8.59 -10.42 -29.33
N GLN A 317 -9.04 -10.23 -30.57
CA GLN A 317 -8.94 -8.96 -31.28
C GLN A 317 -10.11 -8.05 -30.84
N ILE A 318 -9.79 -6.89 -30.29
CA ILE A 318 -10.75 -5.92 -29.73
C ILE A 318 -10.61 -4.63 -30.54
N GLU A 319 -11.70 -4.15 -31.14
CA GLU A 319 -11.71 -2.96 -32.01
C GLU A 319 -11.77 -1.63 -31.23
N GLY A 320 -11.76 -1.71 -29.90
CA GLY A 320 -11.87 -0.57 -28.98
C GLY A 320 -13.32 -0.31 -28.57
N SER A 321 -13.50 0.25 -27.37
CA SER A 321 -14.81 0.65 -26.84
C SER A 321 -14.66 1.81 -25.86
N ASP A 322 -15.61 2.75 -25.91
CA ASP A 322 -15.67 3.89 -25.01
C ASP A 322 -16.40 3.57 -23.68
N THR A 323 -16.96 2.35 -23.54
CA THR A 323 -17.71 1.92 -22.35
C THR A 323 -17.31 0.52 -21.87
N GLU A 324 -17.50 0.26 -20.57
CA GLU A 324 -17.23 -1.06 -19.96
C GLU A 324 -18.13 -2.14 -20.58
N GLU A 325 -19.40 -1.80 -20.79
CA GLU A 325 -20.38 -2.69 -21.42
C GLU A 325 -20.02 -3.04 -22.87
N GLY A 326 -19.55 -2.08 -23.67
CA GLY A 326 -19.16 -2.33 -25.06
C GLY A 326 -17.94 -3.24 -25.17
N LEU A 327 -16.96 -3.08 -24.27
CA LEU A 327 -15.82 -3.98 -24.18
C LEU A 327 -16.25 -5.41 -23.78
N LYS A 328 -17.17 -5.53 -22.82
CA LYS A 328 -17.73 -6.81 -22.39
C LYS A 328 -18.44 -7.54 -23.53
N GLU A 329 -19.24 -6.85 -24.33
CA GLU A 329 -19.94 -7.44 -25.48
C GLU A 329 -18.98 -7.96 -26.55
N GLN A 330 -17.92 -7.20 -26.86
CA GLN A 330 -16.88 -7.63 -27.80
C GLN A 330 -16.19 -8.92 -27.31
N ILE A 331 -15.79 -8.97 -26.03
CA ILE A 331 -15.17 -10.17 -25.43
C ILE A 331 -16.14 -11.36 -25.47
N LEU A 332 -17.42 -11.16 -25.13
CA LEU A 332 -18.44 -12.22 -25.17
C LEU A 332 -18.70 -12.75 -26.59
N SER A 333 -18.60 -11.90 -27.61
CA SER A 333 -18.80 -12.29 -29.01
C SER A 333 -17.73 -13.28 -29.51
N VAL A 334 -16.54 -13.23 -28.92
CA VAL A 334 -15.41 -14.10 -29.24
C VAL A 334 -15.43 -15.37 -28.38
N ILE A 335 -15.82 -15.27 -27.11
CA ILE A 335 -15.87 -16.44 -26.19
C ILE A 335 -17.06 -17.36 -26.49
N LYS A 336 -18.16 -16.86 -27.06
CA LYS A 336 -19.37 -17.64 -27.39
C LYS A 336 -19.35 -18.30 -28.78
N LYS A 337 -18.32 -18.05 -29.60
CA LYS A 337 -18.05 -18.81 -30.84
C LYS A 337 -17.23 -20.04 -30.51
#